data_AF-E4S5X1-F1
#
_entry.id   AF-E4S5X1-F1
#
_cell.length_a   1.000
_cell.length_b   1.000
_cell.length_c   1.000
_cell.angle_alpha   90.00
_cell.angle_beta   90.00
_cell.angle_gamma   90.00
#
_symmetry.space_group_name_H-M   'P 1'
#
loop_
_entity.id
_entity.type
_entity.pdbx_description
1 polymer ?
#
loop_
_entity_poly.entity_id
_entity_poly.type
_entity_poly.pdbx_seq_one_letter_code
_entity_poly.pdbx_strand_id
1 'polypeptide(L)'
;MQNNNPNFNPFDVMVDIGECYAKVIKIAENEKELCSEPECIEDAEYMVVYEDSDEKVYLCKRHYDFIRTNTFCYVIENILDSSSVKDIPVVFGEGRKTKVSYIGEISSILQETEEYLKAMGLLENEEVLDQETFLTMLRSYDRVAYADVIGDRVFAYLLDEFNDEYVITEKEWEEIKQRLGE
;
A
#
# COMPACT_ATOMS: atom_id res chain seq x y z
N MET A 1 -2.04 -33.26 29.55
CA MET A 1 -0.78 -32.62 29.97
C MET A 1 -0.85 -31.18 29.52
N GLN A 2 -0.95 -30.26 30.47
CA GLN A 2 -0.99 -28.82 30.20
C GLN A 2 0.43 -28.37 29.86
N ASN A 3 0.64 -27.89 28.64
CA ASN A 3 1.87 -27.21 28.26
C ASN A 3 1.61 -25.71 28.42
N ASN A 4 1.79 -25.22 29.64
CA ASN A 4 1.83 -23.79 29.93
C ASN A 4 3.19 -23.28 29.49
N ASN A 5 3.31 -22.76 28.26
CA ASN A 5 4.43 -21.91 27.89
C ASN A 5 4.01 -20.44 28.12
N PRO A 6 4.48 -19.76 29.17
CA PRO A 6 4.03 -18.42 29.53
C PRO A 6 4.62 -17.29 28.67
N ASN A 7 5.34 -17.62 27.59
CA ASN A 7 5.98 -16.66 26.68
C ASN A 7 5.36 -16.64 25.28
N PHE A 8 4.14 -17.15 25.09
CA PHE A 8 3.47 -17.04 23.78
C PHE A 8 2.96 -15.62 23.59
N ASN A 9 3.68 -14.82 22.79
CA ASN A 9 3.25 -13.52 22.36
C ASN A 9 2.53 -13.67 21.01
N PRO A 10 1.21 -13.42 20.92
CA PRO A 10 0.44 -13.56 19.67
C PRO A 10 0.81 -12.53 18.58
N PHE A 11 1.90 -11.77 18.76
CA PHE A 11 2.47 -10.82 17.80
C PHE A 11 3.69 -11.37 17.04
N ASP A 12 4.12 -12.61 17.28
CA ASP A 12 5.45 -13.08 16.85
C ASP A 12 5.64 -13.35 15.35
N VAL A 13 4.63 -13.17 14.48
CA VAL A 13 4.86 -13.07 13.02
C VAL A 13 3.85 -12.11 12.36
N MET A 14 3.84 -10.83 12.77
CA MET A 14 3.44 -9.77 11.84
C MET A 14 4.68 -9.32 11.08
N VAL A 15 4.89 -9.87 9.87
CA VAL A 15 5.99 -9.42 9.01
C VAL A 15 5.59 -8.08 8.41
N ASP A 16 6.06 -7.01 9.03
CA ASP A 16 6.06 -5.69 8.42
C ASP A 16 7.32 -5.54 7.53
N ILE A 17 7.13 -5.80 6.24
CA ILE A 17 8.21 -5.72 5.25
C ILE A 17 8.58 -4.26 4.95
N GLY A 18 7.68 -3.30 5.21
CA GLY A 18 7.88 -1.90 4.86
C GLY A 18 8.96 -1.19 5.68
N GLU A 19 9.15 -1.60 6.94
CA GLU A 19 10.05 -0.91 7.88
C GLU A 19 11.38 -1.64 8.15
N CYS A 20 11.51 -2.91 7.76
CA CYS A 20 12.53 -3.81 8.32
C CYS A 20 13.71 -4.19 7.40
N TYR A 21 13.98 -3.46 6.31
CA TYR A 21 15.03 -3.84 5.32
C TYR A 21 14.94 -5.33 4.95
N ALA A 22 13.71 -5.78 4.63
CA ALA A 22 13.41 -7.16 4.33
C ALA A 22 12.99 -7.29 2.87
N LYS A 23 13.26 -8.43 2.24
CA LYS A 23 12.80 -8.73 0.88
C LYS A 23 12.13 -10.09 0.84
N VAL A 24 11.11 -10.23 0.00
CA VAL A 24 10.50 -11.52 -0.31
C VAL A 24 11.22 -12.13 -1.51
N ILE A 25 11.48 -13.43 -1.46
CA ILE A 25 11.95 -14.19 -2.60
C ILE A 25 11.05 -15.40 -2.82
N LYS A 26 10.77 -15.71 -4.09
CA LYS A 26 10.10 -16.96 -4.47
C LYS A 26 11.05 -18.13 -4.23
N ILE A 27 10.56 -19.15 -3.53
CA ILE A 27 11.30 -20.37 -3.24
C ILE A 27 11.38 -21.23 -4.50
N ALA A 28 12.47 -21.97 -4.67
CA ALA A 28 12.60 -22.90 -5.78
C ALA A 28 11.61 -24.08 -5.61
N GLU A 29 10.96 -24.53 -6.68
CA GLU A 29 9.90 -25.56 -6.65
C GLU A 29 10.34 -26.91 -6.04
N ASN A 30 11.64 -27.15 -5.91
CA ASN A 30 12.22 -28.35 -5.33
C ASN A 30 12.52 -28.25 -3.82
N GLU A 31 12.42 -27.06 -3.22
CA GLU A 31 12.51 -26.85 -1.78
C GLU A 31 11.13 -27.05 -1.15
N LYS A 32 11.06 -27.80 -0.04
CA LYS A 32 9.81 -28.11 0.66
C LYS A 32 9.92 -27.66 2.10
N GLU A 33 9.44 -26.45 2.34
CA GLU A 33 9.30 -25.87 3.67
C GLU A 33 7.82 -25.63 3.94
N LEU A 34 7.42 -25.68 5.21
CA LEU A 34 6.07 -25.31 5.62
C LEU A 34 6.01 -23.82 5.88
N CYS A 35 4.83 -23.23 5.67
CA CYS A 35 4.59 -21.85 6.10
C CYS A 35 4.88 -21.70 7.60
N SER A 36 5.62 -20.64 7.95
CA SER A 36 6.00 -20.30 9.31
C SER A 36 4.85 -19.72 10.14
N GLU A 37 3.72 -19.36 9.51
CA GLU A 37 2.54 -18.88 10.20
C GLU A 37 1.98 -19.99 11.12
N PRO A 38 1.75 -19.71 12.41
CA PRO A 38 1.19 -20.69 13.34
C PRO A 38 -0.09 -21.32 12.80
N GLU A 39 -0.25 -22.63 13.00
CA GLU A 39 -1.42 -23.41 12.54
C GLU A 39 -1.57 -23.53 11.02
N CYS A 40 -0.70 -22.90 10.21
CA CYS A 40 -0.65 -23.13 8.78
C CYS A 40 0.07 -24.44 8.47
N ILE A 41 -0.53 -25.24 7.60
CA ILE A 41 0.02 -26.53 7.14
C ILE A 41 0.29 -26.53 5.62
N GLU A 42 0.17 -25.38 4.98
CA GLU A 42 0.42 -25.22 3.55
C GLU A 42 1.93 -25.15 3.27
N ASP A 43 2.33 -25.69 2.12
CA ASP A 43 3.70 -25.57 1.62
C ASP A 43 4.03 -24.09 1.37
N ALA A 44 5.25 -23.69 1.73
CA ALA A 44 5.76 -22.36 1.47
C ALA A 44 6.16 -22.21 0.01
N GLU A 45 5.79 -21.07 -0.59
CA GLU A 45 6.17 -20.68 -1.94
C GLU A 45 7.11 -19.46 -1.94
N TYR A 46 7.17 -18.73 -0.82
CA TYR A 46 7.93 -17.50 -0.67
C TYR A 46 8.69 -17.50 0.66
N MET A 47 9.80 -16.78 0.70
CA MET A 47 10.62 -16.61 1.90
C MET A 47 10.96 -15.13 2.08
N VAL A 48 10.75 -14.61 3.28
CA VAL A 48 11.23 -13.30 3.71
C VAL A 48 12.67 -13.43 4.18
N VAL A 49 13.53 -12.55 3.68
CA VAL A 49 14.94 -12.45 4.03
C VAL A 49 15.19 -11.06 4.62
N TYR A 50 15.69 -11.00 5.84
CA TYR A 50 16.08 -9.76 6.51
C TYR A 50 17.55 -9.45 6.19
N GLU A 51 17.90 -8.18 5.96
CA GLU A 51 19.28 -7.81 5.65
C GLU A 51 20.25 -8.00 6.84
N ASP A 52 19.76 -7.81 8.07
CA ASP A 52 20.57 -7.84 9.30
C ASP A 52 20.48 -9.15 10.10
N SER A 53 19.77 -10.16 9.58
CA SER A 53 19.53 -11.42 10.28
C SER A 53 19.58 -12.64 9.35
N ASP A 54 20.09 -13.75 9.87
CA ASP A 54 19.99 -15.06 9.20
C ASP A 54 18.58 -15.69 9.34
N GLU A 55 17.66 -14.98 10.01
CA GLU A 55 16.27 -15.40 10.16
C GLU A 55 15.53 -15.40 8.81
N LYS A 56 14.76 -16.47 8.61
CA LYS A 56 13.99 -16.72 7.40
C LYS A 56 12.56 -17.04 7.79
N VAL A 57 11.61 -16.30 7.24
CA VAL A 57 10.17 -16.56 7.42
C VAL A 57 9.61 -17.13 6.13
N TYR A 58 9.05 -18.32 6.20
CA TYR A 58 8.49 -19.02 5.05
C TYR A 58 6.98 -18.75 4.93
N LEU A 59 6.51 -18.44 3.74
CA LEU A 59 5.14 -18.01 3.48
C LEU A 59 4.53 -18.89 2.39
N CYS A 60 3.37 -19.46 2.66
CA CYS A 60 2.50 -19.98 1.59
C CYS A 60 1.93 -18.80 0.77
N LYS A 61 1.33 -19.09 -0.39
CA LYS A 61 0.74 -18.09 -1.26
C LYS A 61 -0.24 -17.16 -0.52
N ARG A 62 -1.10 -17.72 0.34
CA ARG A 62 -2.10 -16.95 1.07
C ARG A 62 -1.50 -15.92 2.03
N HIS A 63 -0.48 -16.29 2.79
CA HIS A 63 0.17 -15.37 3.75
C HIS A 63 1.09 -14.38 3.03
N TYR A 64 1.71 -14.80 1.93
CA TYR A 64 2.39 -13.87 1.03
C TYR A 64 1.43 -12.79 0.51
N ASP A 65 0.25 -13.18 0.00
CA ASP A 65 -0.72 -12.21 -0.53
C ASP A 65 -1.25 -11.26 0.57
N PHE A 66 -1.40 -11.75 1.81
CA PHE A 66 -1.75 -10.91 2.95
C PHE A 66 -0.65 -9.87 3.26
N ILE A 67 0.60 -10.31 3.38
CA ILE A 67 1.73 -9.41 3.62
C ILE A 67 1.89 -8.41 2.47
N ARG A 68 1.82 -8.88 1.22
CA ARG A 68 1.84 -8.04 0.02
C ARG A 68 0.80 -6.93 0.10
N THR A 69 -0.44 -7.26 0.49
CA THR A 69 -1.53 -6.29 0.64
C THR A 69 -1.24 -5.28 1.77
N ASN A 70 -0.70 -5.71 2.91
CA ASN A 70 -0.37 -4.78 4.00
C ASN A 70 0.81 -3.87 3.63
N THR A 71 1.85 -4.39 2.98
CA THR A 71 2.98 -3.57 2.52
C THR A 71 2.54 -2.54 1.48
N PHE A 72 1.54 -2.85 0.67
CA PHE A 72 0.94 -1.87 -0.23
C PHE A 72 0.35 -0.66 0.52
N CYS A 73 -0.29 -0.86 1.67
CA CYS A 73 -0.77 0.25 2.50
C CYS A 73 0.38 1.17 2.96
N TYR A 74 1.51 0.60 3.40
CA TYR A 74 2.70 1.38 3.78
C TYR A 74 3.30 2.15 2.61
N VAL A 75 3.29 1.59 1.42
CA VAL A 75 3.77 2.30 0.22
C VAL A 75 2.89 3.50 -0.08
N ILE A 76 1.55 3.33 -0.01
CA ILE A 76 0.61 4.43 -0.19
C ILE A 76 0.81 5.50 0.88
N GLU A 77 0.97 5.12 2.15
CA GLU A 77 1.25 6.06 3.24
C GLU A 77 2.51 6.90 2.96
N ASN A 78 3.62 6.26 2.57
CA ASN A 78 4.86 6.95 2.23
C ASN A 78 4.70 7.89 1.02
N ILE A 79 3.90 7.50 0.01
CA ILE A 79 3.58 8.37 -1.13
C ILE A 79 2.80 9.61 -0.67
N LEU A 80 1.79 9.41 0.18
CA LEU A 80 0.92 10.50 0.67
C LEU A 80 1.64 11.45 1.62
N ASP A 81 2.57 10.94 2.44
CA ASP A 81 3.34 11.74 3.39
C ASP A 81 4.65 12.29 2.79
N SER A 82 4.92 12.00 1.51
CA SER A 82 6.06 12.55 0.78
C SER A 82 5.97 14.07 0.68
N SER A 83 7.12 14.73 0.82
CA SER A 83 7.26 16.19 0.60
C SER A 83 6.93 16.66 -0.82
N SER A 84 6.80 15.75 -1.79
CA SER A 84 6.34 16.05 -3.15
C SER A 84 4.84 16.32 -3.25
N VAL A 85 4.06 15.83 -2.28
CA VAL A 85 2.62 16.04 -2.22
C VAL A 85 2.32 17.50 -1.90
N LYS A 86 1.40 18.10 -2.68
CA LYS A 86 1.05 19.52 -2.55
C LYS A 86 -0.45 19.70 -2.41
N ASP A 87 -0.86 20.43 -1.38
CA ASP A 87 -2.25 20.87 -1.25
C ASP A 87 -2.58 21.97 -2.25
N ILE A 88 -3.65 21.75 -3.02
CA ILE A 88 -4.21 22.73 -3.93
C ILE A 88 -5.54 23.21 -3.36
N PRO A 89 -5.71 24.51 -3.07
CA PRO A 89 -6.99 25.04 -2.65
C PRO A 89 -7.97 25.03 -3.83
N VAL A 90 -9.15 24.45 -3.62
CA VAL A 90 -10.22 24.39 -4.62
C VAL A 90 -11.48 25.05 -4.06
N VAL A 91 -12.16 25.81 -4.93
CA VAL A 91 -13.47 26.39 -4.62
C VAL A 91 -14.53 25.68 -5.46
N PHE A 92 -15.61 25.22 -4.83
CA PHE A 92 -16.70 24.49 -5.50
C PHE A 92 -18.07 24.90 -4.94
N GLY A 93 -19.14 24.53 -5.64
CA GLY A 93 -20.52 24.88 -5.27
C GLY A 93 -20.73 26.39 -5.09
N GLU A 94 -21.46 26.78 -4.04
CA GLU A 94 -21.75 28.18 -3.68
C GLU A 94 -20.55 28.89 -2.99
N GLY A 95 -19.32 28.61 -3.43
CA GLY A 95 -18.11 29.23 -2.90
C GLY A 95 -17.49 28.52 -1.70
N ARG A 96 -17.79 27.23 -1.51
CA ARG A 96 -17.13 26.39 -0.51
C ARG A 96 -15.68 26.19 -0.89
N LYS A 97 -14.79 26.16 0.10
CA LYS A 97 -13.36 25.99 -0.09
C LYS A 97 -12.91 24.68 0.55
N THR A 98 -12.09 23.94 -0.16
CA THR A 98 -11.42 22.74 0.35
C THR A 98 -9.99 22.69 -0.20
N LYS A 99 -9.24 21.66 0.18
CA LYS A 99 -7.94 21.32 -0.37
C LYS A 99 -7.99 19.95 -1.00
N VAL A 100 -7.34 19.82 -2.15
CA VAL A 100 -7.09 18.54 -2.82
C VAL A 100 -5.58 18.34 -2.87
N SER A 101 -5.12 17.15 -2.52
CA SER A 101 -3.70 16.83 -2.56
C SER A 101 -3.31 16.37 -3.96
N TYR A 102 -2.39 17.11 -4.58
CA TYR A 102 -1.68 16.69 -5.78
C TYR A 102 -0.57 15.74 -5.37
N ILE A 103 -0.65 14.49 -5.83
CA ILE A 103 0.31 13.44 -5.45
C ILE A 103 1.52 13.45 -6.39
N GLY A 104 1.30 13.63 -7.69
CA GLY A 104 2.35 13.60 -8.71
C GLY A 104 1.84 13.22 -10.10
N GLU A 105 2.76 13.05 -11.05
CA GLU A 105 2.44 12.53 -12.38
C GLU A 105 2.25 11.00 -12.32
N ILE A 106 1.18 10.50 -12.95
CA ILE A 106 0.79 9.09 -12.85
C ILE A 106 1.89 8.15 -13.36
N SER A 107 2.55 8.49 -14.47
CA SER A 107 3.64 7.68 -15.05
C SER A 107 4.80 7.51 -14.08
N SER A 108 5.23 8.62 -13.46
CA SER A 108 6.35 8.63 -12.51
C SER A 108 6.00 7.85 -11.24
N ILE A 109 4.81 8.08 -10.67
CA ILE A 109 4.38 7.38 -9.45
C ILE A 109 4.26 5.86 -9.71
N LEU A 110 3.65 5.46 -10.83
CA LEU A 110 3.54 4.04 -11.17
C LEU A 110 4.89 3.38 -11.33
N GLN A 111 5.83 4.04 -12.03
CA GLN A 111 7.18 3.52 -12.22
C GLN A 111 7.92 3.38 -10.88
N GLU A 112 7.93 4.42 -10.05
CA GLU A 112 8.63 4.41 -8.76
C GLU A 112 8.03 3.35 -7.81
N THR A 113 6.69 3.25 -7.79
CA THR A 113 5.98 2.25 -7.00
C THR A 113 6.30 0.83 -7.49
N GLU A 114 6.26 0.61 -8.81
CA GLU A 114 6.59 -0.69 -9.42
C GLU A 114 8.03 -1.11 -9.10
N GLU A 115 9.00 -0.21 -9.28
CA GLU A 115 10.41 -0.45 -8.99
C GLU A 115 10.61 -0.82 -7.51
N TYR A 116 9.95 -0.09 -6.61
CA TYR A 116 9.97 -0.39 -5.18
C TYR A 116 9.39 -1.77 -4.86
N LEU A 117 8.19 -2.08 -5.36
CA LEU A 117 7.54 -3.37 -5.09
C LEU A 117 8.33 -4.56 -5.66
N LYS A 118 8.97 -4.40 -6.83
CA LYS A 118 9.88 -5.39 -7.40
C LYS A 118 11.14 -5.57 -6.57
N ALA A 119 11.74 -4.48 -6.09
CA ALA A 119 12.91 -4.54 -5.21
C ALA A 119 12.63 -5.29 -3.90
N MET A 120 11.41 -5.13 -3.36
CA MET A 120 10.94 -5.82 -2.16
C MET A 120 10.47 -7.27 -2.44
N GLY A 121 10.39 -7.69 -3.71
CA GLY A 121 9.89 -9.00 -4.12
C GLY A 121 8.39 -9.20 -3.94
N LEU A 122 7.63 -8.11 -3.88
CA LEU A 122 6.17 -8.08 -3.74
C LEU A 122 5.43 -7.95 -5.08
N LEU A 123 6.20 -7.82 -6.16
CA LEU A 123 5.73 -7.82 -7.54
C LEU A 123 6.73 -8.66 -8.33
N GLU A 124 6.25 -9.62 -9.11
CA GLU A 124 7.15 -10.42 -9.97
C GLU A 124 7.75 -9.52 -11.07
N ASN A 125 8.89 -9.91 -11.65
CA ASN A 125 9.61 -9.05 -12.60
C ASN A 125 8.78 -8.76 -13.87
N GLU A 126 7.97 -9.73 -14.29
CA GLU A 126 7.03 -9.66 -15.40
C GLU A 126 5.71 -8.96 -15.06
N GLU A 127 5.36 -8.84 -13.78
CA GLU A 127 4.15 -8.12 -13.37
C GLU A 127 4.37 -6.61 -13.58
N VAL A 128 3.32 -5.92 -13.99
CA VAL A 128 3.30 -4.48 -14.22
C VAL A 128 2.22 -3.88 -13.33
N LEU A 129 2.53 -2.81 -12.61
CA LEU A 129 1.55 -2.10 -11.83
C LEU A 129 0.74 -1.18 -12.75
N ASP A 130 -0.49 -1.58 -13.06
CA ASP A 130 -1.38 -0.74 -13.85
C ASP A 130 -2.03 0.37 -13.01
N GLN A 131 -2.53 1.40 -13.71
CA GLN A 131 -3.14 2.57 -13.11
C GLN A 131 -4.36 2.24 -12.23
N GLU A 132 -5.22 1.30 -12.64
CA GLU A 132 -6.45 1.01 -11.89
C GLU A 132 -6.13 0.24 -10.61
N THR A 133 -5.17 -0.68 -10.66
CA THR A 133 -4.64 -1.36 -9.47
C THR A 133 -4.06 -0.35 -8.49
N PHE A 134 -3.22 0.58 -8.96
CA PHE A 134 -2.66 1.64 -8.12
C PHE A 134 -3.75 2.55 -7.52
N LEU A 135 -4.73 3.00 -8.31
CA LEU A 135 -5.82 3.84 -7.79
C LEU A 135 -6.69 3.09 -6.79
N THR A 136 -6.91 1.79 -6.99
CA THR A 136 -7.63 0.94 -6.04
C THR A 136 -6.88 0.86 -4.71
N MET A 137 -5.55 0.66 -4.75
CA MET A 137 -4.71 0.69 -3.55
C MET A 137 -4.80 2.04 -2.84
N LEU A 138 -4.65 3.14 -3.58
CA LEU A 138 -4.72 4.49 -3.04
C LEU A 138 -6.07 4.78 -2.37
N ARG A 139 -7.20 4.42 -3.01
CA ARG A 139 -8.56 4.62 -2.49
C ARG A 139 -8.91 3.69 -1.31
N SER A 140 -8.15 2.62 -1.13
CA SER A 140 -8.35 1.67 -0.02
C SER A 140 -7.62 2.11 1.25
N TYR A 141 -6.79 3.15 1.18
CA TYR A 141 -6.12 3.71 2.35
C TYR A 141 -7.09 4.64 3.10
N ASP A 142 -7.24 4.43 4.41
CA ASP A 142 -8.30 5.03 5.24
C ASP A 142 -8.34 6.57 5.20
N ARG A 143 -7.21 7.22 4.92
CA ARG A 143 -7.12 8.69 4.80
C ARG A 143 -7.63 9.21 3.45
N VAL A 144 -7.99 8.38 2.49
CA VAL A 144 -8.39 8.79 1.13
C VAL A 144 -9.89 8.61 0.95
N ALA A 145 -10.66 9.70 0.81
CA ALA A 145 -12.08 9.60 0.47
C ALA A 145 -12.30 9.41 -1.04
N TYR A 146 -11.51 10.13 -1.84
CA TYR A 146 -11.57 10.11 -3.30
C TYR A 146 -10.16 10.23 -3.87
N ALA A 147 -9.89 9.54 -4.98
CA ALA A 147 -8.67 9.74 -5.75
C ALA A 147 -8.91 9.44 -7.22
N ASP A 148 -8.34 10.26 -8.10
CA ASP A 148 -8.49 10.11 -9.55
C ASP A 148 -7.29 10.67 -10.30
N VAL A 149 -7.12 10.19 -11.53
CA VAL A 149 -6.20 10.78 -12.51
C VAL A 149 -6.94 11.84 -13.32
N ILE A 150 -6.39 13.05 -13.35
CA ILE A 150 -6.91 14.17 -14.13
C ILE A 150 -5.80 14.63 -15.07
N GLY A 151 -5.99 14.39 -16.37
CA GLY A 151 -4.90 14.49 -17.34
C GLY A 151 -3.86 13.42 -17.08
N ASP A 152 -2.63 13.83 -16.76
CA ASP A 152 -1.49 12.98 -16.40
C ASP A 152 -1.15 13.02 -14.90
N ARG A 153 -2.04 13.59 -14.07
CA ARG A 153 -1.77 13.89 -12.66
C ARG A 153 -2.70 13.13 -11.73
N VAL A 154 -2.16 12.63 -10.63
CA VAL A 154 -2.93 11.98 -9.57
C VAL A 154 -3.33 13.02 -8.53
N PHE A 155 -4.61 13.06 -8.21
CA PHE A 155 -5.18 13.89 -7.15
C PHE A 155 -5.94 13.02 -6.16
N ALA A 156 -5.87 13.39 -4.89
CA ALA A 156 -6.61 12.75 -3.81
C ALA A 156 -7.28 13.77 -2.89
N TYR A 157 -8.50 13.47 -2.45
CA TYR A 157 -9.16 14.14 -1.35
C TYR A 157 -8.87 13.37 -0.07
N LEU A 158 -8.04 13.96 0.80
CA LEU A 158 -7.64 13.34 2.05
C LEU A 158 -8.58 13.75 3.20
N LEU A 159 -8.90 12.78 4.06
CA LEU A 159 -9.62 12.94 5.32
C LEU A 159 -8.60 13.22 6.43
N ASP A 160 -8.14 14.47 6.52
CA ASP A 160 -7.22 14.94 7.56
C ASP A 160 -7.87 16.00 8.47
N GLU A 161 -7.14 16.52 9.45
CA GLU A 161 -7.65 17.57 10.36
C GLU A 161 -8.14 18.83 9.61
N PHE A 162 -7.72 19.05 8.35
CA PHE A 162 -8.16 20.19 7.54
C PHE A 162 -9.48 19.92 6.80
N ASN A 163 -9.80 18.65 6.52
CA ASN A 163 -10.99 18.21 5.79
C ASN A 163 -11.99 17.41 6.66
N ASP A 164 -11.69 17.18 7.94
CA ASP A 164 -12.52 16.51 8.96
C ASP A 164 -13.95 17.07 9.04
N GLU A 165 -14.09 18.40 8.95
CA GLU A 165 -15.37 19.06 9.23
C GLU A 165 -16.45 18.80 8.16
N TYR A 166 -16.05 18.38 6.95
CA TYR A 166 -16.97 18.11 5.85
C TYR A 166 -16.41 17.08 4.86
N VAL A 167 -17.01 15.89 4.88
CA VAL A 167 -16.79 14.89 3.82
C VAL A 167 -17.58 15.34 2.58
N ILE A 168 -16.86 15.65 1.49
CA ILE A 168 -17.50 15.98 0.21
C ILE A 168 -18.26 14.79 -0.35
N THR A 169 -19.32 15.06 -1.10
CA THR A 169 -20.07 14.03 -1.82
C THR A 169 -19.42 13.68 -3.15
N GLU A 170 -19.77 12.53 -3.72
CA GLU A 170 -19.29 12.11 -5.06
C GLU A 170 -19.61 13.15 -6.15
N LYS A 171 -20.78 13.78 -6.07
CA LYS A 171 -21.16 14.86 -7.01
C LYS A 171 -20.26 16.09 -6.87
N GLU A 172 -19.91 16.46 -5.65
CA GLU A 172 -18.97 17.57 -5.38
C GLU A 172 -17.56 17.21 -5.85
N TRP A 173 -17.15 15.94 -5.70
CA TRP A 173 -15.90 15.44 -6.25
C TRP A 173 -15.84 15.55 -7.77
N GLU A 174 -16.89 15.16 -8.49
CA GLU A 174 -16.96 15.35 -9.95
C GLU A 174 -16.84 16.82 -10.37
N GLU A 175 -17.45 17.75 -9.63
CA GLU A 175 -17.29 19.19 -9.88
C GLU A 175 -15.83 19.64 -9.68
N ILE A 176 -15.21 19.19 -8.59
CA ILE A 176 -13.80 19.47 -8.28
C ILE A 176 -12.89 18.94 -9.39
N LYS A 177 -13.13 17.73 -9.89
CA LYS A 177 -12.35 17.14 -10.99
C LYS A 177 -12.40 17.98 -12.27
N GLN A 178 -13.58 18.46 -12.63
CA GLN A 178 -13.75 19.32 -13.80
C GLN A 178 -12.90 20.59 -13.67
N ARG A 179 -12.91 21.24 -12.49
CA ARG A 179 -12.12 22.45 -12.22
C ARG A 179 -10.61 22.20 -12.21
N LEU A 180 -10.17 21.02 -11.77
CA LEU A 180 -8.75 20.65 -11.76
C LEU A 180 -8.22 20.33 -13.17
N GLY A 181 -9.10 19.97 -14.10
CA GLY A 181 -8.77 19.70 -15.50
C GLY A 181 -8.83 20.93 -16.43
N GLU A 182 -9.33 22.07 -15.94
CA GLU A 182 -9.30 23.38 -16.62
C GLU A 182 -7.93 24.06 -16.51
#